data_AF-A0A9P8QXW6-F1
#
_entry.id   AF-A0A9P8QXW6-F1
#
_cell.length_a   1.000
_cell.length_b   1.000
_cell.length_c   1.000
_cell.angle_alpha   90.00
_cell.angle_beta   90.00
_cell.angle_gamma   90.00
#
_symmetry.space_group_name_H-M   'P 1'
#
loop_
_entity.id
_entity.type
_entity.pdbx_description
1 polymer ?
#
loop_
_entity_poly.entity_id
_entity_poly.type
_entity_poly.pdbx_seq_one_letter_code
_entity_poly.pdbx_strand_id
1 'polypeptide(L)'
;MLRKVNECRTARVAEVLADFRALQYFISAGPVEPENDEDYYTEGWATLRQCTIDGQHILDVAADTRVPTAQGGEEEQTKAELQQILLDAYARRHEGQKIFLRQAAARRWVGCRDQVLQGQRPHPGNHAQLQVLDNQLRAELGAISDEYVYAELLTADQSQGRWTMEDPSLRRIQRWLQSRRR
;
A
#
# COMPACT_ATOMS: atom_id res chain seq x y z
N MET A 1 -14.49 24.76 20.37
CA MET A 1 -13.36 24.64 19.42
C MET A 1 -13.10 23.18 19.05
N LEU A 2 -13.05 22.26 20.03
CA LEU A 2 -12.86 20.82 19.83
C LEU A 2 -13.90 20.16 18.91
N ARG A 3 -15.20 20.51 19.03
CA ARG A 3 -16.23 20.05 18.08
C ARG A 3 -15.87 20.27 16.60
N LYS A 4 -15.41 21.46 16.24
CA LYS A 4 -14.98 21.78 14.85
C LYS A 4 -13.75 20.96 14.43
N VAL A 5 -12.84 20.65 15.36
CA VAL A 5 -11.66 19.81 15.06
C VAL A 5 -12.06 18.34 14.92
N ASN A 6 -13.04 17.86 15.69
CA ASN A 6 -13.60 16.52 15.50
C ASN A 6 -14.27 16.38 14.13
N GLU A 7 -14.94 17.41 13.62
CA GLU A 7 -15.45 17.42 12.24
C GLU A 7 -14.32 17.25 11.21
N CYS A 8 -13.18 17.94 11.39
CA CYS A 8 -12.00 17.74 10.55
C CYS A 8 -11.44 16.31 10.66
N ARG A 9 -11.36 15.73 11.86
CA ARG A 9 -10.93 14.33 12.07
C ARG A 9 -11.85 13.35 11.37
N THR A 10 -13.17 13.53 11.48
CA THR A 10 -14.15 12.70 10.80
C THR A 10 -13.98 12.76 9.28
N ALA A 11 -13.85 13.95 8.71
CA ALA A 11 -13.59 14.12 7.29
C ALA A 11 -12.29 13.41 6.88
N ARG A 12 -11.22 13.58 7.66
CA ARG A 12 -9.92 12.96 7.39
C ARG A 12 -9.95 11.44 7.44
N VAL A 13 -10.65 10.86 8.41
CA VAL A 13 -10.88 9.41 8.48
C VAL A 13 -11.60 8.93 7.22
N ALA A 14 -12.65 9.65 6.78
CA ALA A 14 -13.40 9.28 5.59
C ALA A 14 -12.54 9.31 4.31
N GLU A 15 -11.70 10.33 4.14
CA GLU A 15 -10.74 10.43 3.01
C GLU A 15 -9.78 9.24 2.98
N VAL A 16 -9.16 8.92 4.10
CA VAL A 16 -8.16 7.83 4.20
C VAL A 16 -8.81 6.47 3.93
N LEU A 17 -10.03 6.25 4.43
CA LEU A 17 -10.78 5.03 4.17
C LEU A 17 -11.22 4.91 2.70
N ALA A 18 -11.58 6.03 2.06
CA ALA A 18 -11.92 6.04 0.64
C ALA A 18 -10.71 5.69 -0.24
N ASP A 19 -9.54 6.27 0.06
CA ASP A 19 -8.28 5.96 -0.62
C ASP A 19 -7.89 4.49 -0.43
N PHE A 20 -8.01 3.97 0.80
CA PHE A 20 -7.74 2.55 1.06
C PHE A 20 -8.68 1.66 0.24
N ARG A 21 -9.98 2.00 0.15
CA ARG A 21 -10.93 1.25 -0.70
C ARG A 21 -10.54 1.26 -2.17
N ALA A 22 -10.04 2.37 -2.70
CA ALA A 22 -9.53 2.42 -4.06
C ALA A 22 -8.32 1.50 -4.24
N LEU A 23 -7.39 1.45 -3.27
CA LEU A 23 -6.26 0.54 -3.29
C LEU A 23 -6.70 -0.93 -3.27
N GLN A 24 -7.69 -1.29 -2.45
CA GLN A 24 -8.24 -2.65 -2.42
C GLN A 24 -8.75 -3.10 -3.80
N TYR A 25 -9.41 -2.20 -4.54
CA TYR A 25 -9.86 -2.48 -5.90
C TYR A 25 -8.67 -2.73 -6.85
N PHE A 26 -7.65 -1.88 -6.83
CA PHE A 26 -6.50 -2.04 -7.73
C PHE A 26 -5.62 -3.25 -7.41
N ILE A 27 -5.46 -3.59 -6.14
CA ILE A 27 -4.71 -4.76 -5.71
C ILE A 27 -5.43 -6.04 -6.13
N SER A 28 -6.75 -6.12 -5.91
CA SER A 28 -7.53 -7.31 -6.29
C SER A 28 -7.68 -7.50 -7.80
N ALA A 29 -7.55 -6.44 -8.60
CA ALA A 29 -7.57 -6.50 -10.07
C ALA A 29 -6.20 -6.87 -10.70
N GLY A 30 -5.17 -7.14 -9.90
CA GLY A 30 -3.84 -7.52 -10.40
C GLY A 30 -3.82 -8.91 -11.06
N PRO A 31 -3.05 -9.12 -12.15
CA PRO A 31 -2.90 -10.44 -12.75
C PRO A 31 -2.08 -11.35 -11.83
N VAL A 32 -2.51 -12.60 -11.66
CA VAL A 32 -1.92 -13.57 -10.71
C VAL A 32 -1.21 -14.71 -11.43
N GLU A 33 -1.57 -14.96 -12.69
CA GLU A 33 -1.05 -16.07 -13.48
C GLU A 33 -0.56 -15.56 -14.85
N PRO A 34 0.62 -16.01 -15.31
CA PRO A 34 1.07 -15.77 -16.67
C PRO A 34 0.27 -16.58 -17.69
N GLU A 35 0.24 -16.12 -18.93
CA GLU A 35 -0.30 -16.90 -20.05
C GLU A 35 0.63 -18.08 -20.42
N ASN A 36 1.93 -17.96 -20.14
CA ASN A 36 2.94 -18.99 -20.37
C ASN A 36 3.49 -19.53 -19.05
N ASP A 37 3.38 -20.84 -18.84
CA ASP A 37 3.87 -21.53 -17.64
C ASP A 37 5.37 -21.32 -17.39
N GLU A 38 6.18 -21.12 -18.44
CA GLU A 38 7.61 -20.85 -18.30
C GLU A 38 7.89 -19.54 -17.55
N ASP A 39 6.95 -18.60 -17.57
CA ASP A 39 7.08 -17.33 -16.86
C ASP A 39 6.65 -17.42 -15.39
N TYR A 40 6.05 -18.54 -14.96
CA TYR A 40 5.49 -18.69 -13.62
C TYR A 40 6.54 -18.39 -12.53
N TYR A 41 7.76 -18.90 -12.66
CA TYR A 41 8.83 -18.73 -11.67
C TYR A 41 9.67 -17.46 -11.87
N THR A 42 9.33 -16.63 -12.84
CA THR A 42 10.06 -15.38 -13.05
C THR A 42 9.75 -14.35 -11.97
N GLU A 43 10.70 -13.44 -11.74
CA GLU A 43 10.68 -12.55 -10.58
C GLU A 43 9.47 -11.60 -10.56
N GLY A 44 9.06 -11.07 -11.72
CA GLY A 44 7.88 -10.22 -11.81
C GLY A 44 6.59 -10.97 -11.48
N TRP A 45 6.40 -12.17 -12.03
CA TRP A 45 5.21 -12.99 -11.75
C TRP A 45 5.17 -13.49 -10.31
N ALA A 46 6.32 -13.88 -9.74
CA ALA A 46 6.43 -14.19 -8.32
C ALA A 46 6.07 -12.98 -7.44
N THR A 47 6.51 -11.78 -7.82
CA THR A 47 6.17 -10.53 -7.10
C THR A 47 4.68 -10.22 -7.18
N LEU A 48 4.04 -10.39 -8.34
CA LEU A 48 2.60 -10.17 -8.50
C LEU A 48 1.79 -11.08 -7.58
N ARG A 49 2.11 -12.38 -7.56
CA ARG A 49 1.45 -13.33 -6.67
C ARG A 49 1.65 -12.98 -5.20
N GLN A 50 2.86 -12.56 -4.82
CA GLN A 50 3.11 -12.09 -3.46
C GLN A 50 2.26 -10.86 -3.12
N CYS A 51 2.12 -9.90 -4.06
CA CYS A 51 1.25 -8.73 -3.86
C CYS A 51 -0.22 -9.13 -3.68
N THR A 52 -0.71 -10.16 -4.39
CA THR A 52 -2.06 -10.69 -4.18
C THR A 52 -2.24 -11.29 -2.79
N ILE A 53 -1.25 -12.08 -2.31
CA ILE A 53 -1.28 -12.68 -0.96
C ILE A 53 -1.23 -11.57 0.11
N ASP A 54 -0.30 -10.64 -0.01
CA ASP A 54 -0.16 -9.50 0.91
C ASP A 54 -1.43 -8.63 0.91
N GLY A 55 -2.00 -8.43 -0.28
CA GLY A 55 -3.27 -7.76 -0.51
C GLY A 55 -4.42 -8.43 0.22
N GLN A 56 -4.56 -9.75 0.11
CA GLN A 56 -5.58 -10.48 0.85
C GLN A 56 -5.35 -10.40 2.36
N HIS A 57 -4.10 -10.54 2.80
CA HIS A 57 -3.76 -10.44 4.22
C HIS A 57 -4.20 -9.11 4.84
N ILE A 58 -3.97 -7.98 4.16
CA ILE A 58 -4.38 -6.68 4.69
C ILE A 58 -5.91 -6.49 4.75
N LEU A 59 -6.66 -7.22 3.92
CA LEU A 59 -8.12 -7.28 4.01
C LEU A 59 -8.57 -8.11 5.22
N ASP A 60 -7.91 -9.24 5.46
CA ASP A 60 -8.27 -10.18 6.51
C ASP A 60 -7.86 -9.70 7.92
N VAL A 61 -6.89 -8.79 8.02
CA VAL A 61 -6.54 -8.14 9.28
C VAL A 61 -7.75 -7.35 9.80
N ALA A 62 -8.39 -7.86 10.86
CA ALA A 62 -9.55 -7.24 11.50
C ALA A 62 -9.28 -5.77 11.87
N ALA A 63 -10.29 -4.89 11.82
CA ALA A 63 -10.20 -3.52 12.32
C ALA A 63 -9.67 -3.46 13.76
N ASP A 64 -8.97 -2.39 14.14
CA ASP A 64 -8.70 -2.14 15.56
C ASP A 64 -9.99 -1.76 16.27
N THR A 65 -10.53 -2.71 17.05
CA THR A 65 -11.77 -2.55 17.81
C THR A 65 -11.54 -2.01 19.22
N ARG A 66 -10.30 -1.63 19.56
CA ARG A 66 -10.00 -1.01 20.86
C ARG A 66 -10.67 0.36 20.94
N VAL A 67 -11.46 0.57 21.98
CA VAL A 67 -12.03 1.88 22.33
C VAL A 67 -11.13 2.50 23.39
N PRO A 68 -10.42 3.60 23.10
CA PRO A 68 -9.61 4.29 24.11
C PRO A 68 -10.52 4.95 25.14
N THR A 69 -10.08 5.04 26.40
CA THR A 69 -10.77 5.83 27.44
C THR A 69 -10.04 7.15 27.62
N ALA A 70 -10.67 8.26 27.27
CA ALA A 70 -10.12 9.60 27.47
C ALA A 70 -10.45 10.14 28.87
N GLN A 71 -9.54 10.93 29.44
CA GLN A 71 -9.86 11.76 30.59
C GLN A 71 -10.51 13.06 30.08
N GLY A 72 -11.81 13.21 30.28
CA GLY A 72 -12.55 14.39 29.82
C GLY A 72 -14.03 14.11 29.58
N GLY A 73 -14.73 15.09 29.01
CA GLY A 73 -16.10 14.94 28.53
C GLY A 73 -16.17 14.26 27.17
N GLU A 74 -17.39 14.20 26.62
CA GLU A 74 -17.71 13.55 25.34
C GLU A 74 -16.79 13.98 24.18
N GLU A 75 -16.46 15.26 24.05
CA GLU A 75 -15.63 15.75 22.94
C GLU A 75 -14.20 15.19 22.93
N GLU A 76 -13.60 14.96 24.11
CA GLU A 76 -12.26 14.35 24.22
C GLU A 76 -12.32 12.84 24.00
N GLN A 77 -13.42 12.20 24.41
CA GLN A 77 -13.68 10.79 24.10
C GLN A 77 -13.81 10.57 22.59
N THR A 78 -14.63 11.39 21.90
CA THR A 78 -14.78 11.36 20.44
C THR A 78 -13.44 11.59 19.74
N LYS A 79 -12.63 12.53 20.22
CA LYS A 79 -11.28 12.77 19.67
C LYS A 79 -10.40 11.53 19.79
N ALA A 80 -10.37 10.88 20.95
CA ALA A 80 -9.55 9.70 21.18
C ALA A 80 -9.97 8.55 20.26
N GLU A 81 -11.27 8.31 20.10
CA GLU A 81 -11.83 7.32 19.18
C GLU A 81 -11.44 7.62 17.72
N LEU A 82 -11.65 8.86 17.27
CA LEU A 82 -11.29 9.27 15.90
C LEU A 82 -9.80 9.14 15.63
N GLN A 83 -8.93 9.46 16.60
CA GLN A 83 -7.48 9.28 16.45
C GLN A 83 -7.08 7.80 16.38
N GLN A 84 -7.79 6.91 17.08
CA GLN A 84 -7.57 5.47 17.00
C GLN A 84 -8.00 4.91 15.64
N ILE A 85 -9.18 5.30 15.17
CA ILE A 85 -9.69 4.93 13.84
C ILE A 85 -8.77 5.47 12.74
N LEU A 86 -8.32 6.72 12.87
CA LEU A 86 -7.40 7.33 11.91
C LEU A 86 -6.10 6.53 11.84
N LEU A 87 -5.53 6.08 12.96
CA LEU A 87 -4.34 5.25 12.97
C LEU A 87 -4.53 3.92 12.23
N ASP A 88 -5.62 3.21 12.47
CA ASP A 88 -5.95 1.95 11.78
C ASP A 88 -6.10 2.20 10.26
N ALA A 89 -6.90 3.20 9.87
CA ALA A 89 -7.13 3.54 8.47
C ALA A 89 -5.82 3.94 7.76
N TYR A 90 -4.98 4.75 8.40
CA TYR A 90 -3.70 5.19 7.84
C TYR A 90 -2.73 4.05 7.65
N ALA A 91 -2.64 3.15 8.64
CA ALA A 91 -1.74 2.02 8.56
C ALA A 91 -2.16 1.05 7.44
N ARG A 92 -3.47 0.84 7.26
CA ARG A 92 -4.01 0.07 6.14
C ARG A 92 -3.73 0.69 4.79
N ARG A 93 -3.98 2.01 4.65
CA ARG A 93 -3.68 2.76 3.42
C ARG A 93 -2.19 2.72 3.09
N HIS A 94 -1.32 2.89 4.08
CA HIS A 94 0.14 2.83 3.93
C HIS A 94 0.59 1.49 3.34
N GLU A 95 0.21 0.39 3.98
CA GLU A 95 0.61 -0.93 3.53
C GLU A 95 -0.07 -1.30 2.20
N GLY A 96 -1.32 -0.88 1.98
CA GLY A 96 -1.99 -0.97 0.68
C GLY A 96 -1.25 -0.23 -0.44
N GLN A 97 -0.79 0.99 -0.19
CA GLN A 97 -0.02 1.77 -1.17
C GLN A 97 1.30 1.06 -1.50
N LYS A 98 1.97 0.50 -0.50
CA LYS A 98 3.21 -0.27 -0.69
C LYS A 98 2.99 -1.48 -1.58
N ILE A 99 1.93 -2.26 -1.33
CA ILE A 99 1.56 -3.41 -2.17
C ILE A 99 1.24 -2.95 -3.59
N PHE A 100 0.46 -1.88 -3.74
CA PHE A 100 0.09 -1.32 -5.04
C PHE A 100 1.33 -0.88 -5.85
N LEU A 101 2.30 -0.21 -5.23
CA LEU A 101 3.54 0.20 -5.90
C LEU A 101 4.39 -1.01 -6.35
N ARG A 102 4.49 -2.04 -5.51
CA ARG A 102 5.18 -3.29 -5.85
C ARG A 102 4.49 -4.02 -7.00
N GLN A 103 3.16 -4.06 -6.99
CA GLN A 103 2.36 -4.60 -8.09
C GLN A 103 2.59 -3.80 -9.38
N ALA A 104 2.62 -2.47 -9.31
CA ALA A 104 2.86 -1.61 -10.47
C ALA A 104 4.27 -1.84 -11.07
N ALA A 105 5.30 -1.98 -10.23
CA ALA A 105 6.66 -2.33 -10.65
C ALA A 105 6.70 -3.67 -11.39
N ALA A 106 6.09 -4.70 -10.81
CA ALA A 106 6.03 -6.02 -11.42
C ALA A 106 5.24 -6.04 -12.73
N ARG A 107 4.12 -5.29 -12.82
CA ARG A 107 3.36 -5.13 -14.07
C ARG A 107 4.17 -4.46 -15.18
N ARG A 108 4.96 -3.43 -14.84
CA ARG A 108 5.90 -2.81 -15.80
C ARG A 108 6.92 -3.82 -16.28
N TRP A 109 7.52 -4.59 -15.37
CA TRP A 109 8.46 -5.65 -15.72
C TRP A 109 7.85 -6.67 -16.69
N VAL A 110 6.61 -7.13 -16.43
CA VAL A 110 5.90 -8.07 -17.33
C VAL A 110 5.75 -7.45 -18.72
N GLY A 111 5.23 -6.22 -18.81
CA GLY A 111 5.06 -5.55 -20.10
C GLY A 111 6.37 -5.32 -20.86
N CYS A 112 7.46 -4.98 -20.16
CA CYS A 112 8.79 -4.85 -20.78
C CYS A 112 9.35 -6.20 -21.25
N ARG A 113 9.14 -7.26 -20.47
CA ARG A 113 9.54 -8.62 -20.85
C ARG A 113 8.80 -9.07 -22.10
N ASP A 114 7.50 -8.86 -22.18
CA ASP A 114 6.68 -9.21 -23.34
C ASP A 114 7.18 -8.49 -24.61
N GLN A 115 7.61 -7.23 -24.48
CA GLN A 115 8.20 -6.46 -25.58
C GLN A 115 9.57 -6.99 -26.04
N VAL A 116 10.41 -7.45 -25.11
CA VAL A 116 11.71 -8.06 -25.43
C VAL A 116 11.53 -9.43 -26.07
N LEU A 117 10.56 -10.22 -25.59
CA LEU A 117 10.32 -11.56 -26.07
C LEU A 117 9.52 -11.59 -27.38
N GLN A 118 8.59 -10.65 -27.61
CA GLN A 118 7.73 -10.59 -28.79
C GLN A 118 7.01 -11.93 -29.09
N GLY A 119 6.59 -12.62 -28.03
CA GLY A 119 5.96 -13.95 -28.11
C GLY A 119 6.92 -15.13 -28.31
N GLN A 120 8.24 -14.87 -28.39
CA GLN A 120 9.27 -15.91 -28.39
C GLN A 120 9.66 -16.31 -26.96
N ARG A 121 10.37 -17.43 -26.83
CA ARG A 121 10.94 -17.87 -25.55
C ARG A 121 12.26 -17.15 -25.26
N PRO A 122 12.71 -17.04 -24.00
CA PRO A 122 14.05 -16.57 -23.67
C PRO A 122 15.12 -17.36 -24.45
N HIS A 123 16.07 -16.65 -25.08
CA HIS A 123 17.15 -17.25 -25.86
C HIS A 123 18.44 -16.40 -25.74
N PRO A 124 19.62 -16.91 -26.14
CA PRO A 124 20.87 -16.18 -25.93
C PRO A 124 20.93 -14.75 -26.50
N GLY A 125 20.13 -14.46 -27.53
CA GLY A 125 20.05 -13.15 -28.17
C GLY A 125 19.33 -12.07 -27.36
N ASN A 126 18.43 -12.45 -26.45
CA ASN A 126 17.68 -11.50 -25.60
C ASN A 126 18.05 -11.59 -24.11
N HIS A 127 18.88 -12.57 -23.72
CA HIS A 127 19.26 -12.81 -22.33
C HIS A 127 19.81 -11.57 -21.61
N ALA A 128 20.69 -10.80 -22.25
CA ALA A 128 21.26 -9.59 -21.64
C ALA A 128 20.20 -8.53 -21.35
N GLN A 129 19.19 -8.38 -22.23
CA GLN A 129 18.10 -7.44 -22.03
C GLN A 129 17.18 -7.89 -20.89
N LEU A 130 16.84 -9.18 -20.84
CA LEU A 130 16.04 -9.75 -19.75
C LEU A 130 16.73 -9.57 -18.39
N GLN A 131 18.05 -9.78 -18.33
CA GLN A 131 18.81 -9.55 -17.09
C GLN A 131 18.80 -8.08 -16.64
N VAL A 132 18.81 -7.13 -17.57
CA VAL A 132 18.66 -5.70 -17.26
C VAL A 132 17.29 -5.43 -16.66
N LEU A 133 16.22 -6.02 -17.19
CA LEU A 133 14.87 -5.89 -16.65
C LEU A 133 14.78 -6.43 -15.22
N ASP A 134 15.36 -7.60 -14.94
CA ASP A 134 15.38 -8.17 -13.58
C ASP A 134 16.12 -7.25 -12.59
N ASN A 135 17.26 -6.71 -12.99
CA ASN A 135 18.01 -5.76 -12.16
C ASN A 135 17.23 -4.46 -11.91
N GLN A 136 16.52 -3.96 -12.93
CA GLN A 136 15.67 -2.78 -12.80
C GLN A 136 14.51 -3.04 -11.85
N LEU A 137 13.85 -4.20 -11.95
CA LEU A 137 12.78 -4.59 -11.03
C LEU A 137 13.28 -4.64 -9.59
N ARG A 138 14.44 -5.27 -9.34
CA ARG A 138 15.04 -5.32 -7.98
C ARG A 138 15.35 -3.93 -7.45
N ALA A 139 15.88 -3.04 -8.29
CA ALA A 139 16.15 -1.66 -7.90
C ALA A 139 14.86 -0.89 -7.56
N GLU A 140 13.81 -1.03 -8.38
CA GLU A 140 12.50 -0.42 -8.10
C GLU A 140 11.91 -0.97 -6.79
N LEU A 141 11.87 -2.29 -6.62
CA LEU A 141 11.35 -2.93 -5.40
C LEU A 141 12.15 -2.53 -4.16
N GLY A 142 13.47 -2.39 -4.27
CA GLY A 142 14.34 -1.94 -3.19
C GLY A 142 14.13 -0.46 -2.82
N ALA A 143 13.69 0.37 -3.76
CA ALA A 143 13.39 1.78 -3.52
C ALA A 143 12.04 2.02 -2.80
N ILE A 144 11.12 1.04 -2.87
CA ILE A 144 9.80 1.12 -2.20
C ILE A 144 9.97 0.82 -0.69
N SER A 145 10.51 1.81 0.03
CA SER A 145 10.63 1.78 1.50
C SER A 145 9.41 2.36 2.19
N ASP A 146 9.29 2.14 3.51
CA ASP A 146 8.22 2.75 4.31
C ASP A 146 8.33 4.28 4.34
N GLU A 147 9.55 4.81 4.38
CA GLU A 147 9.82 6.26 4.33
C GLU A 147 9.40 6.86 2.99
N TYR A 148 9.70 6.17 1.88
CA TYR A 148 9.26 6.59 0.55
C TYR A 148 7.73 6.65 0.47
N VAL A 149 7.04 5.57 0.85
CA VAL A 149 5.57 5.48 0.81
C VAL A 149 4.94 6.56 1.69
N TYR A 150 5.47 6.76 2.90
CA TYR A 150 4.96 7.77 3.82
C TYR A 150 5.09 9.18 3.26
N ALA A 151 6.26 9.50 2.69
CA ALA A 151 6.52 10.81 2.09
C ALA A 151 5.63 11.05 0.85
N GLU A 152 5.44 10.04 0.01
CA GLU A 152 4.58 10.10 -1.18
C GLU A 152 3.11 10.39 -0.78
N LEU A 153 2.57 9.62 0.17
CA LEU A 153 1.19 9.80 0.65
C LEU A 153 0.97 11.17 1.29
N LEU A 154 1.91 11.61 2.14
CA LEU A 154 1.84 12.93 2.77
C LEU A 154 1.85 14.05 1.73
N THR A 155 2.75 13.96 0.74
CA THR A 155 2.84 14.95 -0.35
C THR A 155 1.55 14.97 -1.16
N ALA A 156 0.99 13.80 -1.48
CA ALA A 156 -0.28 13.69 -2.20
C ALA A 156 -1.43 14.33 -1.41
N ASP A 157 -1.55 14.05 -0.11
CA ASP A 157 -2.61 14.62 0.73
C ASP A 157 -2.49 16.15 0.85
N GLN A 158 -1.28 16.67 1.01
CA GLN A 158 -1.01 18.12 1.05
C GLN A 158 -1.34 18.79 -0.28
N SER A 159 -1.00 18.16 -1.41
CA SER A 159 -1.31 18.68 -2.75
C SER A 159 -2.82 18.77 -3.01
N GLN A 160 -3.62 17.93 -2.34
CA GLN A 160 -5.08 17.94 -2.40
C GLN A 160 -5.71 18.88 -1.37
N GLY A 161 -4.91 19.57 -0.54
CA GLY A 161 -5.41 20.47 0.50
C GLY A 161 -6.11 19.75 1.66
N ARG A 162 -5.83 18.46 1.89
CA ARG A 162 -6.43 17.67 2.96
C ARG A 162 -5.88 18.10 4.33
N TRP A 163 -6.66 17.87 5.39
CA TRP A 163 -6.25 18.20 6.75
C TRP A 163 -5.30 17.13 7.31
N THR A 164 -4.00 17.42 7.32
CA THR A 164 -2.95 16.44 7.71
C THR A 164 -2.32 16.69 9.09
N MET A 165 -2.82 17.66 9.86
CA MET A 165 -2.16 18.14 11.09
C MET A 165 -2.06 17.08 12.19
N GLU A 166 -2.94 16.09 12.19
CA GLU A 166 -2.97 15.00 13.18
C GLU A 166 -2.76 13.62 12.56
N ASP A 167 -2.23 13.57 11.34
CA ASP A 167 -1.92 12.31 10.71
C ASP A 167 -0.89 11.53 11.55
N PRO A 168 -1.02 10.20 11.67
CA PRO A 168 -0.08 9.40 12.43
C PRO A 168 1.34 9.51 11.88
N SER A 169 2.34 9.49 12.78
CA SER A 169 3.72 9.37 12.36
C SER A 169 4.04 7.97 11.82
N LEU A 170 5.03 7.88 10.93
CA LEU A 170 5.48 6.60 10.35
C LEU A 170 5.79 5.55 11.42
N ARG A 171 6.44 5.96 12.52
CA ARG A 171 6.74 5.08 13.66
C ARG A 171 5.48 4.46 14.30
N ARG A 172 4.38 5.22 14.39
CA ARG A 172 3.10 4.70 14.93
C ARG A 172 2.48 3.71 13.96
N ILE A 173 2.52 4.01 12.67
CA ILE A 173 2.04 3.14 11.60
C ILE A 173 2.79 1.80 11.61
N GLN A 174 4.12 1.83 11.60
CA GLN A 174 4.94 0.62 11.63
C GLN A 174 4.69 -0.23 12.88
N ARG A 175 4.56 0.40 14.07
CA ARG A 175 4.21 -0.32 15.30
C ARG A 175 2.84 -0.98 15.20
N TRP A 176 1.86 -0.29 14.61
CA TRP A 176 0.52 -0.85 14.40
C TRP A 176 0.59 -2.08 13.49
N LEU A 177 1.26 -1.98 12.34
CA LEU A 177 1.43 -3.09 11.39
C LEU A 177 2.15 -4.28 12.03
N GLN A 178 3.24 -4.05 12.75
CA GLN A 178 3.97 -5.10 13.46
C GLN A 178 3.11 -5.85 14.47
N SER A 179 2.18 -5.17 15.14
CA SER A 179 1.29 -5.81 16.12
C SER A 179 0.29 -6.80 15.49
N ARG A 180 0.14 -6.79 14.15
CA ARG A 180 -0.83 -7.56 13.38
C ARG A 180 -0.24 -8.67 12.50
N ARG A 181 1.09 -8.76 12.37
CA ARG A 181 1.81 -9.78 11.55
C ARG A 181 1.85 -11.19 12.18
N ARG A 182 0.81 -11.60 12.92
CA ARG A 182 0.76 -12.91 13.57
C ARG A 182 0.05 -13.95 12.71
#